data_AF-A0A970GEF2-F1
#
_entry.id   AF-A0A970GEF2-F1
#
_cell.length_a   1.000
_cell.length_b   1.000
_cell.length_c   1.000
_cell.angle_alpha   90.00
_cell.angle_beta   90.00
_cell.angle_gamma   90.00
#
_symmetry.space_group_name_H-M   'P 1'
#
loop_
_entity.id
_entity.type
_entity.pdbx_description
1 polymer ?
#
loop_
_entity_poly.entity_id
_entity_poly.type
_entity_poly.pdbx_seq_one_letter_code
_entity_poly.pdbx_strand_id
1 'polypeptide(L)'
;PIGASAKLFFSTTPAIDTNNPSTYNFMKEAAIYSANLQPDFQNVNLTLNKDELNVFTSEQVFMRLAFSFEETGTPVTIHASTMDYIHIKGMMSARVLIEKED
;
A
#
# COMPACT_ATOMS: atom_id res chain seq x y z
N PRO A 1 -11.03 -5.22 -14.25
CA PRO A 1 -12.27 -4.42 -14.08
C PRO A 1 -12.75 -4.22 -12.62
N ILE A 2 -12.04 -4.70 -11.60
CA ILE A 2 -12.43 -4.56 -10.19
C ILE A 2 -11.59 -3.46 -9.52
N GLY A 3 -12.23 -2.58 -8.74
CA GLY A 3 -11.54 -1.64 -7.87
C GLY A 3 -11.14 -2.30 -6.55
N ALA A 4 -10.34 -1.62 -5.75
CA ALA A 4 -9.93 -2.08 -4.43
C ALA A 4 -9.60 -0.90 -3.50
N SER A 5 -9.57 -1.17 -2.20
CA SER A 5 -8.82 -0.37 -1.22
C SER A 5 -7.52 -1.08 -0.89
N ALA A 6 -6.42 -0.33 -0.88
CA ALA A 6 -5.12 -0.76 -0.40
C ALA A 6 -4.79 -0.05 0.91
N LYS A 7 -4.35 -0.83 1.90
CA LYS A 7 -3.84 -0.34 3.18
C LYS A 7 -2.38 -0.69 3.34
N LEU A 8 -1.59 0.31 3.70
CA LEU A 8 -0.16 0.28 3.97
C LEU A 8 0.05 0.48 5.46
N PHE A 9 0.61 -0.52 6.15
CA PHE A 9 0.90 -0.46 7.57
C PHE A 9 2.42 -0.35 7.75
N PHE A 10 2.88 0.61 8.55
CA PHE A 10 4.30 0.85 8.80
C PHE A 10 4.62 0.62 10.26
N SER A 11 5.72 -0.08 10.55
CA SER A 11 6.16 -0.37 11.91
C SER A 11 7.69 -0.36 12.01
N THR A 12 8.24 0.00 13.15
CA THR A 12 9.66 -0.22 13.47
C THR A 12 9.94 -1.64 13.96
N THR A 13 8.90 -2.48 14.05
CA THR A 13 9.01 -3.90 14.43
C THR A 13 8.40 -4.80 13.34
N PRO A 14 8.89 -6.03 13.16
CA PRO A 14 8.47 -6.89 12.06
C PRO A 14 7.06 -7.49 12.23
N ALA A 15 6.54 -7.56 13.46
CA ALA A 15 5.33 -8.30 13.80
C ALA A 15 4.05 -7.45 13.59
N ILE A 16 3.79 -7.00 12.36
CA ILE A 16 2.61 -6.20 12.02
C ILE A 16 1.35 -7.08 11.93
N ASP A 17 0.35 -6.83 12.79
CA ASP A 17 -1.00 -7.38 12.71
C ASP A 17 -2.00 -6.28 12.27
N THR A 18 -2.61 -6.46 11.11
CA THR A 18 -3.53 -5.49 10.51
C THR A 18 -4.81 -5.30 11.32
N ASN A 19 -5.13 -6.23 12.22
CA ASN A 19 -6.30 -6.16 13.11
C ASN A 19 -5.97 -5.56 14.49
N ASN A 20 -4.69 -5.32 14.79
CA ASN A 20 -4.23 -4.80 16.07
C ASN A 20 -3.43 -3.50 15.89
N PRO A 21 -4.05 -2.32 16.14
CA PRO A 21 -3.41 -1.01 16.00
C PRO A 21 -2.14 -0.80 16.83
N SER A 22 -1.94 -1.57 17.90
CA SER A 22 -0.72 -1.46 18.74
C SER A 22 0.53 -2.04 18.08
N THR A 23 0.40 -2.77 16.97
CA THR A 23 1.51 -3.46 16.30
C THR A 23 2.16 -2.65 15.16
N TYR A 24 1.59 -1.49 14.83
CA TYR A 24 2.10 -0.60 13.80
C TYR A 24 2.11 0.85 14.27
N ASN A 25 3.02 1.66 13.72
CA ASN A 25 3.13 3.08 14.05
C ASN A 25 2.04 3.91 13.37
N PHE A 26 1.75 3.63 12.09
CA PHE A 26 0.67 4.29 11.35
C PHE A 26 0.20 3.44 10.16
N MET A 27 -0.95 3.82 9.61
CA MET A 27 -1.56 3.21 8.44
C MET A 27 -1.96 4.27 7.41
N LYS A 28 -1.70 4.00 6.13
CA LYS A 28 -2.21 4.78 5.00
C LYS A 28 -3.15 3.94 4.16
N GLU A 29 -4.24 4.56 3.72
CA GLU A 29 -5.23 3.95 2.85
C GLU A 29 -5.29 4.69 1.52
N ALA A 30 -5.45 3.93 0.44
CA ALA A 30 -5.60 4.45 -0.90
C ALA A 30 -6.62 3.65 -1.69
N ALA A 31 -7.42 4.35 -2.48
CA ALA A 31 -8.28 3.72 -3.47
C ALA A 31 -7.46 3.30 -4.70
N ILE A 32 -7.77 2.11 -5.21
CA ILE A 32 -7.30 1.59 -6.49
C ILE A 32 -8.54 1.48 -7.37
N TYR A 33 -8.59 2.29 -8.42
CA TYR A 33 -9.73 2.27 -9.31
C TYR A 33 -9.68 1.07 -10.24
N SER A 34 -10.85 0.62 -10.70
CA SER A 34 -10.89 -0.40 -11.72
C SER A 34 -10.21 0.08 -13.02
N ALA A 35 -9.61 -0.84 -13.78
CA ALA A 35 -9.05 -0.55 -15.10
C ALA A 35 -10.10 0.01 -16.10
N ASN A 36 -11.40 -0.16 -15.81
CA ASN A 36 -12.47 0.43 -16.61
C ASN A 36 -12.64 1.92 -16.33
N LEU A 37 -12.39 2.34 -15.09
CA LEU A 37 -12.49 3.74 -14.67
C LEU A 37 -11.18 4.49 -14.96
N GLN A 38 -10.06 3.88 -14.59
CA GLN A 38 -8.73 4.43 -14.81
C GLN A 38 -7.83 3.35 -15.40
N PRO A 39 -7.71 3.30 -16.74
CA PRO A 39 -6.78 2.39 -17.39
C PRO A 39 -5.34 2.78 -17.05
N ASP A 40 -4.42 1.83 -17.23
CA ASP A 40 -2.98 2.00 -17.01
C ASP A 40 -2.55 2.24 -15.54
N PHE A 41 -1.29 2.66 -15.34
CA PHE A 41 -0.71 2.87 -14.02
C PHE A 41 -1.42 3.99 -13.27
N GLN A 42 -1.76 3.73 -12.00
CA GLN A 42 -2.38 4.71 -11.11
C GLN A 42 -1.37 5.20 -10.09
N ASN A 43 -1.14 6.51 -10.08
CA ASN A 43 -0.35 7.15 -9.04
C ASN A 43 -1.19 7.28 -7.77
N VAL A 44 -0.69 6.73 -6.67
CA VAL A 44 -1.31 6.86 -5.36
C VAL A 44 -0.57 7.93 -4.57
N ASN A 45 -1.26 9.02 -4.26
CA ASN A 45 -0.70 10.08 -3.43
C ASN A 45 -0.73 9.66 -1.95
N LEU A 46 0.45 9.57 -1.34
CA LEU A 46 0.61 9.31 0.10
C LEU A 46 1.19 10.56 0.75
N THR A 47 0.42 11.17 1.65
CA THR A 47 0.89 12.30 2.44
C THR A 47 1.26 11.82 3.83
N LEU A 48 2.49 12.11 4.27
CA LEU A 48 2.98 11.81 5.61
C LEU A 48 3.00 13.10 6.44
N ASN A 49 2.51 13.03 7.67
CA ASN A 49 2.71 14.10 8.64
C ASN A 49 4.10 13.97 9.30
N LYS A 50 4.46 14.94 10.14
CA LYS A 50 5.76 15.00 10.80
C LYS A 50 6.05 13.77 11.68
N ASP A 51 5.07 13.30 12.43
CA ASP A 51 5.24 12.15 13.34
C ASP A 51 5.40 10.84 12.55
N GLU A 52 4.69 10.71 11.42
CA GLU A 52 4.83 9.59 10.50
C GLU A 52 6.19 9.60 9.78
N LEU A 53 6.68 10.78 9.38
CA LEU A 53 8.03 10.93 8.83
C LEU A 53 9.12 10.53 9.82
N ASN A 54 8.93 10.83 11.11
CA ASN A 54 9.88 10.46 12.16
C ASN A 54 10.04 8.94 12.30
N VAL A 55 9.07 8.12 11.88
CA VAL A 55 9.23 6.65 11.89
C VAL A 55 10.39 6.21 10.98
N PHE A 56 10.60 6.92 9.87
CA PHE A 56 11.67 6.64 8.90
C PHE A 56 13.07 7.07 9.36
N THR A 57 13.22 7.68 10.55
CA THR A 57 14.54 7.88 11.15
C THR A 57 15.07 6.63 11.85
N SER A 58 14.24 5.59 11.97
CA SER A 58 14.63 4.30 12.56
C SER A 58 15.57 3.53 11.62
N GLU A 59 16.49 2.75 12.18
CA GLU A 59 17.42 1.92 11.40
C GLU A 59 16.69 0.95 10.45
N GLN A 60 15.54 0.44 10.89
CA GLN A 60 14.70 -0.47 10.11
C GLN A 60 13.23 -0.05 10.21
N VAL A 61 12.55 -0.08 9.07
CA VAL A 61 11.10 0.11 8.96
C VAL A 61 10.53 -1.05 8.18
N PHE A 62 9.51 -1.68 8.73
CA PHE A 62 8.76 -2.78 8.15
C PHE A 62 7.45 -2.26 7.59
N MET A 63 7.03 -2.83 6.45
CA MET A 63 5.78 -2.48 5.80
C MET A 63 4.94 -3.73 5.53
N ARG A 64 3.64 -3.64 5.77
CA ARG A 64 2.66 -4.68 5.39
C ARG A 64 1.59 -4.07 4.48
N LEU A 65 1.28 -4.78 3.40
CA LEU A 65 0.22 -4.45 2.46
C LEU A 65 -1.03 -5.30 2.75
N ALA A 66 -2.20 -4.69 2.71
CA ALA A 66 -3.48 -5.38 2.68
C ALA A 66 -4.36 -4.80 1.57
N PHE A 67 -5.03 -5.67 0.83
CA PHE A 67 -5.96 -5.28 -0.23
C PHE A 67 -7.36 -5.80 0.09
N SER A 68 -8.36 -4.97 -0.16
CA SER A 68 -9.76 -5.34 -0.10
C SER A 68 -10.39 -4.97 -1.44
N PHE A 69 -10.78 -5.98 -2.21
CA PHE A 69 -11.43 -5.77 -3.50
C PHE A 69 -12.88 -5.35 -3.29
N GLU A 70 -13.36 -4.43 -4.12
CA GLU A 70 -14.77 -4.05 -4.14
C GLU A 70 -15.64 -5.26 -4.47
N GLU A 71 -16.79 -5.38 -3.81
CA GLU A 71 -17.71 -6.49 -4.09
C GLU A 71 -18.20 -6.41 -5.53
N THR A 72 -18.07 -7.51 -6.26
CA THR A 72 -18.65 -7.67 -7.59
C THR A 72 -19.82 -8.65 -7.47
N GLY A 73 -21.01 -8.23 -7.89
CA GLY A 73 -22.22 -9.08 -7.90
C GLY A 73 -22.12 -10.32 -8.80
N THR A 74 -21.00 -10.48 -9.52
CA THR A 74 -20.66 -11.64 -10.34
C THR A 74 -19.22 -12.08 -10.08
N PRO A 75 -18.88 -13.36 -10.18
CA PRO A 75 -17.49 -13.82 -10.11
C PRO A 75 -16.61 -13.11 -11.16
N VAL A 76 -15.43 -12.64 -10.74
CA VAL A 76 -14.42 -12.06 -11.63
C VAL A 76 -13.23 -12.99 -11.70
N THR A 77 -12.88 -13.43 -12.91
CA THR A 77 -11.66 -14.21 -13.15
C THR A 77 -10.47 -13.26 -13.24
N ILE A 78 -9.51 -13.41 -12.32
CA ILE A 78 -8.24 -12.69 -12.37
C ILE A 78 -7.26 -13.54 -13.17
N HIS A 79 -6.79 -13.01 -14.30
CA HIS A 79 -5.74 -13.63 -15.09
C HIS A 79 -4.39 -13.06 -14.66
N ALA A 80 -3.59 -13.86 -13.95
CA ALA A 80 -2.25 -13.50 -13.51
C ALA A 80 -1.28 -14.64 -13.82
N SER A 81 -0.11 -14.29 -14.34
CA SER A 81 1.01 -15.21 -14.55
C SER A 81 1.87 -15.32 -13.29
N THR A 82 2.75 -16.33 -13.24
CA THR A 82 3.76 -16.44 -12.17
C THR A 82 4.66 -15.19 -12.10
N MET A 83 4.91 -14.53 -13.23
CA MET A 83 5.65 -13.28 -13.27
C MET A 83 4.88 -12.14 -12.60
N ASP A 84 3.55 -12.08 -12.74
CA ASP A 84 2.72 -11.08 -12.07
C ASP A 84 2.74 -11.28 -10.54
N TYR A 85 2.74 -12.53 -10.09
CA TYR A 85 2.90 -12.87 -8.67
C TYR A 85 4.28 -12.46 -8.10
N ILE A 86 5.36 -12.68 -8.86
CA ILE A 86 6.71 -12.26 -8.49
C ILE A 86 6.82 -10.73 -8.51
N HIS A 87 6.21 -10.06 -9.48
CA HIS A 87 6.17 -8.60 -9.56
C HIS A 87 5.45 -7.99 -8.34
N ILE A 88 4.33 -8.55 -7.89
CA ILE A 88 3.66 -8.09 -6.65
C ILE A 88 4.59 -8.21 -5.43
N LYS A 89 5.41 -9.27 -5.35
CA LYS A 89 6.39 -9.42 -4.27
C LYS A 89 7.64 -8.54 -4.44
N GLY A 90 8.01 -8.19 -5.67
CA GLY A 90 9.28 -7.51 -6.00
C GLY A 90 9.18 -5.99 -6.23
N MET A 91 8.00 -5.45 -6.53
CA MET A 91 7.81 -4.03 -6.90
C MET A 91 7.66 -3.06 -5.73
N MET A 92 8.33 -3.29 -4.60
CA MET A 92 8.41 -2.27 -3.55
C MET A 92 9.70 -1.47 -3.71
N SER A 93 9.77 -0.64 -4.75
CA SER A 93 10.81 0.39 -4.88
C SER A 93 10.21 1.74 -4.48
N ALA A 94 10.36 2.10 -3.20
CA ALA A 94 9.98 3.42 -2.71
C ALA A 94 11.17 4.38 -2.89
N ARG A 95 11.00 5.44 -3.69
CA ARG A 95 11.89 6.62 -3.68
C ARG A 95 11.19 7.72 -2.91
N VAL A 96 11.69 8.03 -1.72
CA VAL A 96 11.14 9.10 -0.89
C VAL A 96 11.88 10.40 -1.22
N LEU A 97 11.16 11.37 -1.78
CA LEU A 97 11.65 12.74 -1.87
C LEU A 97 11.05 13.52 -0.69
N ILE A 98 11.91 14.06 0.17
CA ILE A 98 11.51 14.91 1.30
C ILE A 98 11.76 16.35 0.88
N GLU A 99 10.69 17.09 0.58
CA GLU A 99 10.75 18.53 0.35
C GLU A 99 10.37 19.26 1.64
N LYS A 100 11.09 20.33 1.94
CA LYS A 100 10.79 21.20 3.09
C LYS A 100 9.97 22.37 2.56
N GLU A 101 8.78 22.62 3.10
CA GLU A 101 8.09 23.89 2.84
C GLU A 101 8.93 25.02 3.46
N ASP A 102 9.23 26.04 2.64
CA ASP A 102 9.97 27.26 3.00
C ASP A 102 9.17 28.18 3.94
#